data_AF-A0A968TC87-F1
#
_entry.id   AF-A0A968TC87-F1
#
_cell.length_a   1.000
_cell.length_b   1.000
_cell.length_c   1.000
_cell.angle_alpha   90.00
_cell.angle_beta   90.00
_cell.angle_gamma   90.00
#
_symmetry.space_group_name_H-M   'P 1'
#
loop_
_entity.id
_entity.type
_entity.pdbx_description
1 polymer ?
#
loop_
_entity_poly.entity_id
_entity_poly.type
_entity_poly.pdbx_seq_one_letter_code
_entity_poly.pdbx_strand_id
1 'polypeptide(L)'
;MSDIVIIVEPEQPLDAPHIQAMRAAIAAATERSVRLLPSSLALVGEPNAVYCPLTLELPSALQTPVSQACQDVTGLRRWVEDTLGYPSGRGDLWLPVVLTARGPLYAEAITRDVATDSYRQPFHLSDDRRQPLYRLAYELLAHLDAPPSVYLLQLARQESGLYFDRLWPFPTASAIASQGVQTPDLFACHWRCLTKEPILDLYIPGRYATAFP
;
A
#
# COMPACT_ATOMS: atom_id res chain seq x y z
N MET A 1 -1.35 -1.28 -28.77
CA MET A 1 -1.88 -1.59 -27.43
C MET A 1 -0.90 -1.04 -26.42
N SER A 2 -1.40 -0.39 -25.38
CA SER A 2 -0.60 0.12 -24.27
C SER A 2 0.13 -1.01 -23.55
N ASP A 3 1.44 -0.89 -23.31
CA ASP A 3 2.15 -1.84 -22.44
C ASP A 3 1.85 -1.58 -20.96
N ILE A 4 2.05 -2.59 -20.11
CA ILE A 4 1.99 -2.45 -18.66
C ILE A 4 3.41 -2.60 -18.12
N VAL A 5 3.83 -1.65 -17.29
CA VAL A 5 5.18 -1.60 -16.74
C VAL A 5 5.09 -1.57 -15.22
N ILE A 6 5.53 -2.65 -14.58
CA ILE A 6 5.75 -2.67 -13.12
C ILE A 6 7.15 -2.13 -12.86
N ILE A 7 7.23 -1.09 -12.04
CA ILE A 7 8.50 -0.46 -11.65
C ILE A 7 8.86 -0.95 -10.26
N VAL A 8 10.07 -1.48 -10.12
CA VAL A 8 10.56 -2.08 -8.88
C VAL A 8 11.88 -1.45 -8.45
N GLU A 9 12.31 -1.68 -7.21
CA GLU A 9 13.61 -1.22 -6.74
C GLU A 9 14.76 -1.85 -7.56
N PRO A 10 15.88 -1.14 -7.77
CA PRO A 10 16.97 -1.62 -8.63
C PRO A 10 17.56 -2.98 -8.24
N GLU A 11 17.67 -3.24 -6.94
CA GLU A 11 18.31 -4.45 -6.39
C GLU A 11 17.31 -5.54 -5.97
N GLN A 12 16.02 -5.28 -6.19
CA GLN A 12 14.99 -6.17 -5.70
C GLN A 12 14.85 -7.41 -6.60
N PRO A 13 14.80 -8.63 -6.02
CA PRO A 13 14.56 -9.85 -6.80
C PRO A 13 13.24 -9.77 -7.55
N LEU A 14 13.27 -9.99 -8.88
CA LEU A 14 12.06 -9.90 -9.73
C LEU A 14 11.04 -11.00 -9.43
N ASP A 15 11.47 -12.08 -8.78
CA ASP A 15 10.64 -13.18 -8.26
C ASP A 15 10.13 -12.92 -6.84
N ALA A 16 10.41 -11.75 -6.25
CA ALA A 16 9.90 -11.39 -4.93
C ALA A 16 8.36 -11.58 -4.88
N PRO A 17 7.80 -12.16 -3.80
CA PRO A 17 6.43 -12.65 -3.87
C PRO A 17 5.37 -11.56 -4.11
N HIS A 18 5.59 -10.33 -3.64
CA HIS A 18 4.67 -9.22 -3.89
C HIS A 18 4.73 -8.70 -5.33
N ILE A 19 5.88 -8.81 -6.00
CA ILE A 19 5.97 -8.54 -7.45
C ILE A 19 5.15 -9.59 -8.21
N GLN A 20 5.29 -10.87 -7.85
CA GLN A 20 4.53 -11.94 -8.49
C GLN A 20 3.03 -11.80 -8.22
N ALA A 21 2.64 -11.40 -7.00
CA ALA A 21 1.27 -11.10 -6.65
C ALA A 21 0.70 -9.96 -7.53
N MET A 22 1.46 -8.88 -7.72
CA MET A 22 1.03 -7.79 -8.61
C MET A 22 0.89 -8.25 -10.07
N ARG A 23 1.84 -9.05 -10.57
CA ARG A 23 1.75 -9.62 -11.93
C ARG A 23 0.52 -10.51 -12.09
N ALA A 24 0.24 -11.35 -11.10
CA ALA A 24 -0.93 -12.23 -11.10
C ALA A 24 -2.23 -11.42 -11.09
N ALA A 25 -2.31 -10.35 -10.28
CA ALA A 25 -3.47 -9.46 -10.24
C ALA A 25 -3.72 -8.78 -11.59
N ILE A 26 -2.66 -8.30 -12.26
CA ILE A 26 -2.77 -7.71 -13.61
C ILE A 26 -3.19 -8.77 -14.62
N ALA A 27 -2.54 -9.94 -14.64
CA ALA A 27 -2.82 -11.02 -15.58
C ALA A 27 -4.26 -11.56 -15.43
N ALA A 28 -4.81 -11.56 -14.23
CA ALA A 28 -6.20 -11.94 -13.98
C ALA A 28 -7.22 -10.93 -14.55
N ALA A 29 -6.80 -9.68 -14.78
CA ALA A 29 -7.66 -8.60 -15.26
C ALA A 29 -7.48 -8.30 -16.76
N THR A 30 -6.36 -8.70 -17.38
CA THR A 30 -6.06 -8.35 -18.77
C THR A 30 -5.05 -9.31 -19.41
N GLU A 31 -5.18 -9.51 -20.73
CA GLU A 31 -4.25 -10.30 -21.55
C GLU A 31 -3.03 -9.49 -22.04
N ARG A 32 -2.89 -8.24 -21.58
CA ARG A 32 -1.79 -7.34 -21.98
C ARG A 32 -0.45 -7.82 -21.42
N SER A 33 0.61 -7.58 -22.19
CA SER A 33 1.99 -7.83 -21.78
C SER A 33 2.37 -6.98 -20.56
N VAL A 34 2.98 -7.65 -19.57
CA VAL A 34 3.54 -7.02 -18.37
C VAL A 34 5.05 -7.08 -18.43
N ARG A 35 5.69 -5.92 -18.43
CA ARG A 35 7.15 -5.77 -18.30
C ARG A 35 7.51 -5.38 -16.88
N LEU A 36 8.60 -5.93 -16.39
CA LEU A 36 9.23 -5.55 -15.13
C LEU A 36 10.44 -4.69 -15.46
N LEU A 37 10.51 -3.49 -14.90
CA LEU A 37 11.67 -2.61 -15.07
C LEU A 37 12.17 -2.16 -13.70
N PRO A 38 13.48 -2.34 -13.41
CA PRO A 38 14.13 -1.65 -12.33
C PRO A 38 13.97 -0.13 -12.51
N SER A 39 13.77 0.61 -11.42
CA SER A 39 13.57 2.06 -11.51
C SER A 39 14.77 2.80 -12.08
N SER A 40 15.98 2.26 -11.93
CA SER A 40 17.20 2.78 -12.55
C SER A 40 17.21 2.67 -14.09
N LEU A 41 16.42 1.76 -14.66
CA LEU A 41 16.34 1.47 -16.09
C LEU A 41 15.03 1.91 -16.74
N ALA A 42 14.07 2.40 -15.96
CA ALA A 42 12.78 2.84 -16.48
C ALA A 42 12.97 4.08 -17.36
N LEU A 43 13.12 3.82 -18.66
CA LEU A 43 13.20 4.83 -19.71
C LEU A 43 11.88 5.58 -19.78
N VAL A 44 12.01 6.90 -19.88
CA VAL A 44 10.95 7.89 -19.93
C VAL A 44 9.81 7.50 -20.88
N GLY A 45 8.58 7.53 -20.35
CA GLY A 45 7.40 8.04 -21.05
C GLY A 45 7.04 7.39 -22.37
N GLU A 46 6.90 6.07 -22.41
CA GLU A 46 6.12 5.46 -23.49
C GLU A 46 4.70 6.03 -23.42
N PRO A 47 4.22 6.82 -24.42
CA PRO A 47 3.05 7.69 -24.28
C PRO A 47 1.72 6.98 -23.98
N ASN A 48 1.75 5.65 -23.98
CA ASN A 48 0.60 4.79 -23.80
C ASN A 48 0.82 3.74 -22.71
N ALA A 49 1.97 3.69 -22.03
CA ALA A 49 2.19 2.68 -21.00
C ALA A 49 1.38 2.97 -19.73
N VAL A 50 0.88 1.91 -19.08
CA VAL A 50 0.34 1.99 -17.73
C VAL A 50 1.47 1.65 -16.77
N TYR A 51 1.91 2.64 -16.01
CA TYR A 51 2.96 2.46 -15.00
C TYR A 51 2.36 2.05 -13.66
N CYS A 52 2.93 1.00 -13.07
CA CYS A 52 2.57 0.47 -11.76
C CYS A 52 3.80 0.54 -10.84
N PRO A 53 3.98 1.65 -10.11
CA PRO A 53 5.04 1.77 -9.10
C PRO A 53 4.86 0.76 -7.96
N LEU A 54 5.90 -0.04 -7.70
CA LEU A 54 6.07 -0.82 -6.47
C LEU A 54 7.34 -0.39 -5.71
N THR A 55 7.80 0.83 -5.96
CA THR A 55 8.97 1.44 -5.32
C THR A 55 8.73 2.93 -5.13
N LEU A 56 9.34 3.49 -4.10
CA LEU A 56 9.42 4.94 -3.93
C LEU A 56 10.50 5.54 -4.85
N GLU A 57 11.53 4.81 -5.25
CA GLU A 57 12.66 5.32 -6.04
C GLU A 57 12.31 5.51 -7.52
N LEU A 58 11.29 6.32 -7.81
CA LEU A 58 10.81 6.54 -9.17
C LEU A 58 11.76 7.43 -9.98
N PRO A 59 11.92 7.16 -11.30
CA PRO A 59 12.53 8.12 -12.22
C PRO A 59 11.84 9.47 -12.11
N SER A 60 12.60 10.56 -12.24
CA SER A 60 12.07 11.93 -12.12
C SER A 60 10.84 12.19 -13.00
N ALA A 61 10.79 11.59 -14.20
CA ALA A 61 9.68 11.73 -15.14
C ALA A 61 8.36 11.08 -14.66
N LEU A 62 8.42 10.16 -13.69
CA LEU A 62 7.28 9.44 -13.12
C LEU A 62 7.01 9.82 -11.66
N GLN A 63 7.84 10.69 -11.08
CA GLN A 63 7.60 11.18 -9.73
C GLN A 63 6.33 12.03 -9.68
N THR A 64 5.56 11.80 -8.63
CA THR A 64 4.39 12.59 -8.25
C THR A 64 4.68 13.30 -6.93
N PRO A 65 3.93 14.38 -6.60
CA PRO A 65 4.03 15.02 -5.29
C PRO A 65 3.85 14.03 -4.14
N VAL A 66 2.94 13.05 -4.29
CA VAL A 66 2.70 12.00 -3.31
C VAL A 66 3.92 11.09 -3.14
N SER A 67 4.53 10.61 -4.24
CA SER A 67 5.72 9.76 -4.13
C SER A 67 6.88 10.52 -3.47
N GLN A 68 7.03 11.81 -3.75
CA GLN A 68 8.08 12.63 -3.15
C GLN A 68 7.83 12.85 -1.65
N ALA A 69 6.59 13.14 -1.26
CA ALA A 69 6.22 13.26 0.15
C ALA A 69 6.43 11.94 0.91
N CYS A 70 6.12 10.79 0.30
CA CYS A 70 6.34 9.48 0.89
C CYS A 70 7.84 9.10 0.98
N GLN A 71 8.70 9.64 0.10
CA GLN A 71 10.17 9.51 0.22
C GLN A 71 10.71 10.34 1.40
N ASP A 72 10.16 11.53 1.65
CA ASP A 72 10.54 12.38 2.78
C ASP A 72 9.87 11.93 4.09
N VAL A 73 10.31 10.77 4.59
CA VAL A 73 9.80 10.18 5.83
C VAL A 73 9.93 11.15 7.01
N THR A 74 11.03 11.91 7.09
CA THR A 74 11.25 12.86 8.19
C THR A 74 10.29 14.05 8.10
N GLY A 75 10.09 14.62 6.92
CA GLY A 75 9.14 15.70 6.71
C GLY A 75 7.71 15.27 6.98
N LEU A 76 7.32 14.08 6.51
CA LEU A 76 5.97 13.56 6.71
C LEU A 76 5.67 13.28 8.19
N ARG A 77 6.63 12.70 8.92
CA ARG A 77 6.52 12.50 10.38
C ARG A 77 6.35 13.82 11.13
N ARG A 78 7.18 14.82 10.80
CA ARG A 78 7.08 16.16 11.40
C ARG A 78 5.70 16.77 11.13
N TRP A 79 5.22 16.69 9.89
CA TRP A 79 3.89 17.22 9.55
C TRP A 79 2.78 16.53 10.35
N VAL A 80 2.83 15.19 10.47
CA VAL A 80 1.86 14.41 11.25
C VAL A 80 1.91 14.78 12.74
N GLU A 81 3.11 14.96 13.32
CA GLU A 81 3.27 15.38 14.71
C GLU A 81 2.76 16.79 14.95
N ASP A 82 3.21 17.75 14.14
CA ASP A 82 2.92 19.18 14.34
C ASP A 82 1.45 19.53 14.02
N THR A 83 0.87 18.88 13.00
CA THR A 83 -0.47 19.22 12.50
C THR A 83 -1.56 18.36 13.12
N LEU A 84 -1.29 17.04 13.28
CA LEU A 84 -2.29 16.08 13.72
C LEU A 84 -2.10 15.69 15.19
N GLY A 85 -1.00 16.10 15.83
CA GLY A 85 -0.66 15.70 17.20
C GLY A 85 -0.45 14.19 17.34
N TYR A 86 -0.14 13.48 16.25
CA TYR A 86 0.04 12.04 16.24
C TYR A 86 1.53 11.71 16.32
N PRO A 87 1.98 10.91 17.30
CA PRO A 87 3.41 10.72 17.53
C PRO A 87 4.03 9.80 16.47
N SER A 88 5.34 9.93 16.20
CA SER A 88 6.03 9.10 15.21
C SER A 88 6.99 8.05 15.80
N GLY A 89 7.18 6.96 15.08
CA GLY A 89 8.01 5.82 15.50
C GLY A 89 8.44 4.94 14.33
N ARG A 90 9.33 3.96 14.55
CA ARG A 90 9.67 2.96 13.53
C ARG A 90 8.83 1.71 13.73
N GLY A 91 8.12 1.29 12.69
CA GLY A 91 7.03 0.34 12.82
C GLY A 91 7.08 -0.90 11.94
N ASP A 92 6.25 -1.86 12.28
CA ASP A 92 6.07 -3.17 11.63
C ASP A 92 4.59 -3.60 11.62
N LEU A 93 3.69 -2.63 11.79
CA LEU A 93 2.26 -2.74 11.61
C LEU A 93 1.86 -1.87 10.41
N TRP A 94 0.93 -2.33 9.59
CA TRP A 94 0.40 -1.57 8.46
C TRP A 94 -1.12 -1.53 8.53
N LEU A 95 -1.70 -0.34 8.36
CA LEU A 95 -3.11 -0.19 8.04
C LEU A 95 -3.24 0.02 6.53
N PRO A 96 -3.82 -0.94 5.78
CA PRO A 96 -4.10 -0.74 4.37
C PRO A 96 -5.33 0.16 4.18
N VAL A 97 -5.19 1.13 3.28
CA VAL A 97 -6.21 2.09 2.90
C VAL A 97 -6.34 2.06 1.39
N VAL A 98 -7.48 1.58 0.90
CA VAL A 98 -7.80 1.60 -0.53
C VAL A 98 -8.53 2.90 -0.81
N LEU A 99 -7.81 3.90 -1.28
CA LEU A 99 -8.38 5.20 -1.63
C LEU A 99 -9.06 5.11 -2.99
N THR A 100 -10.36 5.38 -3.04
CA THR A 100 -11.16 5.40 -4.26
C THR A 100 -11.63 6.83 -4.56
N ALA A 101 -12.22 7.04 -5.75
CA ALA A 101 -12.89 8.30 -6.07
C ALA A 101 -14.07 8.65 -5.13
N ARG A 102 -14.61 7.68 -4.37
CA ARG A 102 -15.69 7.90 -3.39
C ARG A 102 -15.18 8.11 -1.96
N GLY A 103 -13.88 7.95 -1.73
CA GLY A 103 -13.27 7.98 -0.42
C GLY A 103 -12.52 6.69 -0.07
N PRO A 104 -11.93 6.64 1.14
CA PRO A 104 -11.11 5.52 1.59
C PRO A 104 -11.98 4.32 2.02
N LEU A 105 -11.55 3.12 1.62
CA LEU A 105 -11.97 1.85 2.20
C LEU A 105 -10.83 1.32 3.06
N TYR A 106 -11.12 1.01 4.33
CA TYR A 106 -10.12 0.53 5.27
C TYR A 106 -10.15 -0.99 5.34
N ALA A 107 -9.00 -1.63 5.13
CA ALA A 107 -8.83 -3.05 5.38
C ALA A 107 -8.53 -3.31 6.87
N GLU A 108 -8.60 -4.58 7.28
CA GLU A 108 -8.00 -5.01 8.55
C GLU A 108 -6.48 -4.83 8.50
N ALA A 109 -5.88 -4.50 9.64
CA ALA A 109 -4.45 -4.23 9.71
C ALA A 109 -3.60 -5.48 9.42
N ILE A 110 -2.34 -5.25 9.07
CA ILE A 110 -1.34 -6.28 8.78
C ILE A 110 -0.21 -6.13 9.80
N THR A 111 0.23 -7.23 10.40
CA THR A 111 1.39 -7.26 11.29
C THR A 111 2.47 -8.18 10.73
N ARG A 112 3.74 -7.93 11.08
CA ARG A 112 4.81 -8.90 10.88
C ARG A 112 4.81 -9.91 12.04
N ASP A 113 4.97 -11.19 11.71
CA ASP A 113 5.32 -12.24 12.65
C ASP A 113 6.84 -12.39 12.69
N VAL A 114 7.45 -11.91 13.76
CA VAL A 114 8.92 -11.92 13.91
C VAL A 114 9.47 -13.35 13.98
N ALA A 115 8.69 -14.33 14.44
CA ALA A 115 9.15 -15.71 14.60
C ALA A 115 9.27 -16.45 13.26
N THR A 116 8.37 -16.17 12.32
CA THR A 116 8.30 -16.85 11.02
C THR A 116 8.73 -15.98 9.85
N ASP A 117 9.05 -14.71 10.13
CA ASP A 117 9.27 -13.65 9.14
C ASP A 117 8.16 -13.57 8.08
N SER A 118 6.91 -13.72 8.54
CA SER A 118 5.72 -13.69 7.68
C SER A 118 4.83 -12.49 8.01
N TYR A 119 3.90 -12.18 7.10
CA TYR A 119 2.89 -11.16 7.33
C TYR A 119 1.55 -11.82 7.62
N ARG A 120 0.78 -11.24 8.56
CA ARG A 120 -0.55 -11.73 8.94
C ARG A 120 -1.60 -10.65 8.80
N GLN A 121 -2.70 -11.05 8.16
CA GLN A 121 -3.97 -10.33 8.09
C GLN A 121 -5.10 -11.35 8.34
N PRO A 122 -6.17 -11.00 9.06
CA PRO A 122 -6.37 -9.74 9.78
C PRO A 122 -5.52 -9.68 11.06
N PHE A 123 -4.99 -8.49 11.36
CA PHE A 123 -4.55 -8.12 12.70
C PHE A 123 -5.61 -7.21 13.31
N HIS A 124 -6.38 -7.75 14.24
CA HIS A 124 -7.49 -7.01 14.83
C HIS A 124 -6.99 -5.91 15.75
N LEU A 125 -7.36 -4.68 15.41
CA LEU A 125 -7.24 -3.52 16.27
C LEU A 125 -8.58 -3.25 16.95
N SER A 126 -8.54 -2.91 18.23
CA SER A 126 -9.71 -2.47 18.97
C SER A 126 -10.26 -1.15 18.41
N ASP A 127 -11.55 -0.90 18.59
CA ASP A 127 -12.24 0.27 17.99
C ASP A 127 -11.65 1.61 18.40
N ASP A 128 -11.24 1.73 19.67
CA ASP A 128 -10.54 2.88 20.23
C ASP A 128 -9.20 3.17 19.53
N ARG A 129 -8.57 2.15 18.94
CA ARG A 129 -7.36 2.28 18.14
C ARG A 129 -7.65 2.51 16.67
N ARG A 130 -8.73 1.93 16.13
CA ARG A 130 -9.10 2.06 14.71
C ARG A 130 -9.52 3.48 14.34
N GLN A 131 -10.40 4.10 15.12
CA GLN A 131 -10.95 5.42 14.76
C GLN A 131 -9.88 6.51 14.63
N PRO A 132 -8.92 6.66 15.57
CA PRO A 132 -7.83 7.62 15.41
C PRO A 132 -6.97 7.35 14.19
N LEU A 133 -6.73 6.08 13.85
CA LEU A 133 -5.96 5.71 12.67
C LEU A 133 -6.69 6.03 11.37
N TYR A 134 -8.01 5.80 11.30
CA TYR A 134 -8.81 6.15 10.13
C TYR A 134 -8.81 7.67 9.93
N ARG A 135 -8.91 8.43 11.01
CA ARG A 135 -8.78 9.89 10.96
C ARG A 135 -7.39 10.30 10.47
N LEU A 136 -6.32 9.75 11.04
CA LEU A 136 -4.94 10.00 10.61
C LEU A 136 -4.76 9.72 9.12
N ALA A 137 -5.18 8.54 8.66
CA ALA A 137 -5.08 8.15 7.25
C ALA A 137 -5.85 9.11 6.34
N TYR A 138 -7.09 9.45 6.71
CA TYR A 138 -7.92 10.36 5.94
C TYR A 138 -7.29 11.76 5.82
N GLU A 139 -6.88 12.35 6.95
CA GLU A 139 -6.30 13.70 6.97
C GLU A 139 -4.94 13.75 6.26
N LEU A 140 -4.11 12.71 6.42
CA LEU A 140 -2.84 12.58 5.71
C LEU A 140 -3.05 12.48 4.18
N LEU A 141 -3.95 11.60 3.73
CA LEU A 141 -4.22 11.43 2.30
C LEU A 141 -4.86 12.67 1.68
N ALA A 142 -5.74 13.36 2.42
CA ALA A 142 -6.31 14.63 2.00
C ALA A 142 -5.24 15.73 1.89
N HIS A 143 -4.32 15.82 2.86
CA HIS A 143 -3.20 16.77 2.82
C HIS A 143 -2.31 16.57 1.59
N LEU A 144 -2.07 15.32 1.22
CA LEU A 144 -1.22 14.97 0.07
C LEU A 144 -1.92 15.08 -1.28
N ASP A 145 -3.21 15.43 -1.32
CA ASP A 145 -4.07 15.34 -2.52
C ASP A 145 -3.91 13.98 -3.20
N ALA A 146 -3.97 12.92 -2.39
CA ALA A 146 -3.63 11.57 -2.80
C ALA A 146 -4.60 11.05 -3.90
N PRO A 147 -4.10 10.57 -5.05
CA PRO A 147 -4.95 9.98 -6.07
C PRO A 147 -5.48 8.60 -5.63
N PRO A 148 -6.52 8.06 -6.29
CA PRO A 148 -6.95 6.69 -6.04
C PRO A 148 -5.80 5.68 -6.17
N SER A 149 -5.54 4.93 -5.11
CA SER A 149 -4.49 3.90 -5.03
C SER A 149 -4.70 3.04 -3.77
N VAL A 150 -3.79 2.10 -3.55
CA VAL A 150 -3.62 1.42 -2.27
C VAL A 150 -2.50 2.09 -1.53
N TYR A 151 -2.79 2.51 -0.31
CA TYR A 151 -1.85 3.11 0.61
C TYR A 151 -1.64 2.19 1.80
N LEU A 152 -0.40 2.01 2.24
CA LEU A 152 -0.09 1.33 3.48
C LEU A 152 0.45 2.34 4.49
N LEU A 153 -0.38 2.65 5.48
CA LEU A 153 0.02 3.48 6.62
C LEU A 153 0.80 2.60 7.60
N GLN A 154 2.12 2.78 7.64
CA GLN A 154 2.99 2.02 8.53
C GLN A 154 3.04 2.67 9.92
N LEU A 155 2.96 1.84 10.95
CA LEU A 155 2.78 2.23 12.34
C LEU A 155 3.73 1.42 13.23
N ALA A 156 4.31 2.08 14.23
CA ALA A 156 4.99 1.41 15.34
C ALA A 156 4.00 1.12 16.45
N ARG A 157 4.17 -0.05 17.08
CA ARG A 157 3.46 -0.41 18.30
C ARG A 157 4.38 -0.19 19.49
N GLN A 158 3.95 0.66 20.42
CA GLN A 158 4.62 0.90 21.70
C GLN A 158 3.63 0.68 22.85
N GLU A 159 4.13 0.64 24.09
CA GLU A 159 3.29 0.43 25.28
C GLU A 159 2.16 1.46 25.41
N SER A 160 2.47 2.72 25.06
CA SER A 160 1.58 3.89 25.12
C SER A 160 0.62 4.01 23.94
N GLY A 161 0.79 3.24 22.86
CA GLY A 161 -0.11 3.33 21.70
C GLY A 161 0.56 3.03 20.36
N LEU A 162 -0.04 3.61 19.31
CA LEU A 162 0.42 3.48 17.93
C LEU A 162 1.05 4.80 17.48
N TYR A 163 2.13 4.69 16.71
CA TYR A 163 2.95 5.81 16.29
C TYR A 163 3.14 5.76 14.79
N PHE A 164 2.99 6.88 14.09
CA PHE A 164 3.17 6.96 12.65
C PHE A 164 4.62 6.70 12.23
N ASP A 165 4.86 5.83 11.25
CA ASP A 165 6.19 5.64 10.66
C ASP A 165 6.28 6.34 9.31
N ARG A 166 5.52 5.86 8.34
CA ARG A 166 5.58 6.30 6.95
C ARG A 166 4.32 5.89 6.20
N LEU A 167 4.18 6.43 5.00
CA LEU A 167 3.13 6.07 4.06
C LEU A 167 3.75 5.43 2.82
N TRP A 168 3.23 4.30 2.39
CA TRP A 168 3.58 3.69 1.11
C TRP A 168 2.43 3.90 0.11
N PRO A 169 2.65 4.52 -1.06
CA PRO A 169 1.60 4.78 -2.05
C PRO A 169 1.34 3.60 -3.00
N PHE A 170 1.66 2.38 -2.57
CA PHE A 170 1.52 1.12 -3.31
C PHE A 170 1.53 -0.08 -2.33
N PRO A 171 1.04 -1.27 -2.74
CA PRO A 171 1.16 -2.49 -1.95
C PRO A 171 2.63 -2.94 -1.86
N THR A 172 3.18 -3.00 -0.65
CA THR A 172 4.54 -3.50 -0.38
C THR A 172 4.53 -5.01 -0.11
N ALA A 173 5.66 -5.57 0.31
CA ALA A 173 5.75 -6.97 0.74
C ALA A 173 4.68 -7.36 1.79
N SER A 174 4.29 -6.45 2.69
CA SER A 174 3.29 -6.77 3.71
C SER A 174 1.90 -7.06 3.12
N ALA A 175 1.58 -6.50 1.95
CA ALA A 175 0.31 -6.69 1.28
C ALA A 175 0.04 -8.15 0.82
N ILE A 176 1.07 -9.01 0.77
CA ILE A 176 0.92 -10.45 0.50
C ILE A 176 -0.07 -11.08 1.48
N ALA A 177 -0.14 -10.60 2.73
CA ALA A 177 -1.05 -11.12 3.73
C ALA A 177 -2.54 -11.02 3.34
N SER A 178 -2.89 -10.18 2.36
CA SER A 178 -4.25 -10.07 1.84
C SER A 178 -4.66 -11.20 0.89
N GLN A 179 -3.69 -11.90 0.28
CA GLN A 179 -3.98 -12.95 -0.70
C GLN A 179 -4.67 -14.15 -0.04
N GLY A 180 -5.84 -14.52 -0.57
CA GLY A 180 -6.66 -15.60 -0.02
C GLY A 180 -7.38 -15.26 1.29
N VAL A 181 -7.16 -14.08 1.86
CA VAL A 181 -7.79 -13.60 3.10
C VAL A 181 -8.84 -12.53 2.82
N GLN A 182 -8.52 -11.56 1.95
CA GLN A 182 -9.38 -10.45 1.59
C GLN A 182 -9.74 -10.52 0.10
N THR A 183 -10.98 -10.18 -0.24
CA THR A 183 -11.45 -10.07 -1.63
C THR A 183 -12.07 -8.69 -1.87
N PRO A 184 -11.62 -7.93 -2.88
CA PRO A 184 -10.37 -8.13 -3.63
C PRO A 184 -9.13 -7.98 -2.72
N ASP A 185 -8.05 -8.68 -3.05
CA ASP A 185 -6.76 -8.49 -2.37
C ASP A 185 -6.17 -7.10 -2.70
N LEU A 186 -5.15 -6.69 -1.96
CA LEU A 186 -4.58 -5.34 -2.08
C LEU A 186 -3.88 -5.09 -3.42
N PHE A 187 -3.37 -6.12 -4.11
CA PHE A 187 -2.77 -5.96 -5.43
C PHE A 187 -3.84 -5.77 -6.50
N ALA A 188 -4.92 -6.55 -6.43
CA ALA A 188 -6.10 -6.36 -7.27
C ALA A 188 -6.74 -4.99 -7.04
N CYS A 189 -6.83 -4.52 -5.79
CA CYS A 189 -7.27 -3.16 -5.48
C CYS A 189 -6.39 -2.11 -6.14
N HIS A 190 -5.07 -2.22 -6.01
CA HIS A 190 -4.14 -1.26 -6.59
C HIS A 190 -4.27 -1.20 -8.11
N TRP A 191 -4.34 -2.35 -8.78
CA TRP A 191 -4.58 -2.42 -10.22
C TRP A 191 -5.88 -1.73 -10.62
N ARG A 192 -6.99 -2.02 -9.92
CA ARG A 192 -8.29 -1.39 -10.20
C ARG A 192 -8.26 0.13 -10.02
N CYS A 193 -7.54 0.63 -9.01
CA CYS A 193 -7.36 2.08 -8.86
C CYS A 193 -6.60 2.67 -10.06
N LEU A 194 -5.52 2.04 -10.51
CA LEU A 194 -4.75 2.49 -11.68
C LEU A 194 -5.56 2.47 -12.97
N THR A 195 -6.45 1.48 -13.14
CA THR A 195 -7.32 1.35 -14.32
C THR A 195 -8.68 2.03 -14.19
N LYS A 196 -8.94 2.70 -13.05
CA LYS A 196 -10.22 3.36 -12.73
C LYS A 196 -11.42 2.40 -12.69
N GLU A 197 -11.17 1.14 -12.37
CA GLU A 197 -12.21 0.15 -12.14
C GLU A 197 -12.82 0.32 -10.74
N PRO A 198 -14.13 0.02 -10.58
CA PRO A 198 -14.80 0.18 -9.30
C PRO A 198 -14.30 -0.84 -8.25
N ILE A 199 -14.16 -0.35 -7.02
CA ILE A 199 -13.98 -1.16 -5.82
C ILE A 199 -15.16 -0.82 -4.91
N LEU A 200 -16.05 -1.79 -4.71
CA LEU A 200 -17.29 -1.57 -3.98
C LEU A 200 -17.12 -1.79 -2.48
N ASP A 201 -16.36 -2.83 -2.11
CA ASP A 201 -16.14 -3.23 -0.73
C ASP A 201 -14.86 -4.07 -0.60
N LEU A 202 -14.38 -4.24 0.63
CA LEU A 202 -13.29 -5.14 1.01
C LEU A 202 -13.87 -6.19 1.96
N TYR A 203 -13.89 -7.45 1.52
CA TYR A 203 -14.51 -8.54 2.28
C TYR A 203 -13.48 -9.54 2.78
N ILE A 204 -13.51 -9.86 4.08
CA ILE A 204 -12.77 -10.99 4.67
C ILE A 204 -13.78 -12.08 5.05
N PRO A 205 -13.72 -13.29 4.46
CA PRO A 205 -14.63 -14.37 4.82
C PRO A 205 -14.48 -14.76 6.29
N GLY A 206 -15.60 -14.87 7.01
CA GLY A 206 -15.66 -15.10 8.46
C GLY A 206 -14.99 -16.38 9.00
N ARG A 207 -14.41 -17.24 8.15
CA ARG A 207 -13.62 -18.41 8.58
C ARG A 207 -12.23 -18.05 9.11
N TYR A 208 -11.75 -16.84 8.88
CA TYR A 208 -10.48 -16.34 9.46
C TYR A 208 -10.67 -15.54 10.76
N ALA A 209 -11.92 -15.37 11.24
CA ALA A 209 -12.23 -14.65 12.48
C ALA A 209 -12.05 -15.48 13.76
N THR A 210 -11.79 -16.80 13.64
CA THR A 210 -11.66 -17.71 14.78
C THR A 210 -10.48 -18.66 14.59
N ALA A 211 -9.27 -18.19 14.87
CA ALA A 211 -8.13 -19.05 15.16
C ALA A 211 -7.14 -18.33 16.06
N PHE A 212 -7.50 -18.17 17.33
CA PHE A 212 -6.53 -18.05 18.41
C PHE A 212 -6.82 -19.17 19.42
N PRO A 213 -5.84 -20.03 19.76
CA PRO A 213 -5.81 -20.65 21.08
C PRO A 213 -5.56 -19.61 22.18
#